data_AF-A0A1G8A6V0-F1
#
_entry.id   AF-A0A1G8A6V0-F1
#
_cell.length_a   1.000
_cell.length_b   1.000
_cell.length_c   1.000
_cell.angle_alpha   90.00
_cell.angle_beta   90.00
_cell.angle_gamma   90.00
#
_symmetry.space_group_name_H-M   'P 1'
#
loop_
_entity.id
_entity.type
_entity.pdbx_description
1 polymer ?
#
loop_
_entity_poly.entity_id
_entity_poly.type
_entity_poly.pdbx_seq_one_letter_code
_entity_poly.pdbx_strand_id
1 'polypeptide(L)'
;MISGQSEEKLLAWRRGSASRARRGGSMLLALALISPAASSLAQSPPPSGEGDAAASAPQPKFAPLLGFVVQQIGSMMFQKVFKNEIDGIFKPLVDMSQNLIGVGPEAGNGPANERLVPTIGYSIDQLDPKSFDVLRTSSLNEATASLKTGDVFAIRYATNLPGQVRLENIDPAGQINDLGVYTVFPGATNRIPSDHGIKLVGQPGVEVIRLYFFPCVPGGPDMEALKSEFGNRLPACGAGQNPRVAAAAKGVIKTRSLQNLSQPDNKVSFSGASDYERNDVTSTALMIQHVKPE
;
A
#
# COMPACT_ATOMS: atom_id res chain seq x y z
N MET A 1 22.99 15.76 -59.19
CA MET A 1 24.17 14.89 -59.39
C MET A 1 24.47 14.22 -58.05
N ILE A 2 24.44 12.89 -58.07
CA ILE A 2 24.95 11.88 -57.09
C ILE A 2 24.25 11.91 -55.71
N SER A 3 23.21 11.08 -55.49
CA SER A 3 23.22 9.61 -55.22
C SER A 3 23.84 9.32 -53.85
N GLY A 4 23.17 8.72 -52.86
CA GLY A 4 22.37 7.50 -52.89
C GLY A 4 23.13 6.40 -52.11
N GLN A 5 22.39 5.45 -51.52
CA GLN A 5 22.82 4.26 -50.74
C GLN A 5 22.92 4.46 -49.21
N SER A 6 22.36 3.60 -48.35
CA SER A 6 21.64 2.34 -48.56
C SER A 6 20.94 1.92 -47.25
N GLU A 7 19.64 1.64 -47.33
CA GLU A 7 19.02 0.57 -46.55
C GLU A 7 19.75 -0.75 -46.86
N GLU A 8 20.04 -1.56 -45.84
CA GLU A 8 20.11 -3.03 -45.84
C GLU A 8 21.01 -3.50 -44.70
N LYS A 9 20.41 -4.02 -43.63
CA LYS A 9 20.98 -5.13 -42.84
C LYS A 9 19.85 -5.89 -42.15
N LEU A 10 19.18 -6.68 -42.97
CA LEU A 10 18.31 -7.79 -42.62
C LEU A 10 19.14 -8.96 -42.06
N LEU A 11 18.52 -9.67 -41.11
CA LEU A 11 18.51 -11.14 -40.98
C LEU A 11 19.86 -11.87 -40.84
N ALA A 12 20.21 -12.25 -39.61
CA ALA A 12 20.88 -13.52 -39.35
C ALA A 12 20.74 -13.93 -37.87
N TRP A 13 19.68 -14.68 -37.51
CA TRP A 13 19.77 -15.76 -36.51
C TRP A 13 18.49 -16.61 -36.48
N ARG A 14 18.45 -17.65 -37.32
CA ARG A 14 17.54 -18.80 -37.19
C ARG A 14 18.24 -20.04 -37.75
N ARG A 15 17.97 -21.19 -37.12
CA ARG A 15 18.48 -22.57 -37.30
C ARG A 15 19.74 -22.87 -36.48
N GLY A 16 19.79 -23.86 -35.59
CA GLY A 16 18.80 -24.88 -35.22
C GLY A 16 19.45 -25.91 -34.29
N SER A 17 18.65 -26.72 -33.61
CA SER A 17 18.94 -28.15 -33.39
C SER A 17 17.73 -28.84 -32.78
N ALA A 18 17.21 -29.80 -33.55
CA ALA A 18 16.22 -30.75 -33.12
C ALA A 18 16.85 -31.93 -32.37
N SER A 19 15.97 -32.61 -31.65
CA SER A 19 15.96 -34.04 -31.31
C SER A 19 17.04 -34.63 -30.40
N ARG A 20 16.61 -34.98 -29.17
CA ARG A 20 16.80 -36.34 -28.67
C ARG A 20 15.70 -36.77 -27.70
N ALA A 21 14.98 -37.80 -28.13
CA ALA A 21 14.08 -38.60 -27.33
C ALA A 21 14.86 -39.57 -26.42
N ARG A 22 14.43 -39.71 -25.16
CA ARG A 22 14.52 -40.92 -24.32
C ARG A 22 13.32 -40.86 -23.37
N ARG A 23 12.25 -41.65 -23.57
CA ARG A 23 12.06 -43.06 -23.16
C ARG A 23 12.46 -43.35 -21.71
N GLY A 24 11.46 -43.79 -20.94
CA GLY A 24 11.62 -44.80 -19.90
C GLY A 24 11.25 -44.34 -18.51
N GLY A 25 10.16 -44.86 -17.95
CA GLY A 25 9.89 -44.75 -16.52
C GLY A 25 8.43 -44.87 -16.11
N SER A 26 7.75 -45.96 -16.50
CA SER A 26 6.58 -46.41 -15.76
C SER A 26 6.99 -46.71 -14.32
N MET A 27 6.34 -46.08 -13.35
CA MET A 27 6.26 -46.62 -12.00
C MET A 27 4.80 -46.55 -11.54
N LEU A 28 4.12 -47.65 -11.81
CA LEU A 28 2.99 -48.14 -11.01
C LEU A 28 3.41 -48.14 -9.55
N LEU A 29 2.62 -47.57 -8.64
CA LEU A 29 2.48 -48.15 -7.31
C LEU A 29 1.15 -47.75 -6.64
N ALA A 30 0.33 -48.78 -6.48
CA ALA A 30 -0.51 -49.11 -5.34
C ALA A 30 -1.54 -48.10 -4.80
N LEU A 31 -2.79 -48.39 -5.16
CA LEU A 31 -3.96 -48.33 -4.27
C LEU A 31 -3.60 -48.81 -2.83
N ALA A 32 -3.96 -48.02 -1.84
CA ALA A 32 -4.28 -48.51 -0.50
C ALA A 32 -5.61 -47.88 -0.07
N LEU A 33 -6.67 -48.70 -0.17
CA LEU A 33 -7.99 -48.49 0.40
C LEU A 33 -7.95 -48.94 1.87
N ILE A 34 -8.16 -48.03 2.84
CA ILE A 34 -8.64 -48.38 4.19
C ILE A 34 -9.57 -47.25 4.69
N SER A 35 -10.88 -47.53 4.71
CA SER A 35 -11.93 -46.92 5.56
C SER A 35 -11.79 -47.44 7.02
N PRO A 36 -12.51 -46.98 8.09
CA PRO A 36 -13.75 -46.18 8.14
C PRO A 36 -13.89 -45.14 9.29
N ALA A 37 -15.01 -44.41 9.20
CA ALA A 37 -15.87 -43.79 10.23
C ALA A 37 -15.41 -43.60 11.68
N ALA A 38 -15.60 -42.37 12.19
CA ALA A 38 -16.09 -42.15 13.56
C ALA A 38 -17.01 -40.91 13.59
N SER A 39 -18.28 -41.17 13.86
CA SER A 39 -19.30 -40.20 14.23
C SER A 39 -18.97 -39.59 15.60
N SER A 40 -19.04 -38.26 15.73
CA SER A 40 -19.27 -37.63 17.04
C SER A 40 -20.60 -36.90 17.02
N LEU A 41 -21.46 -37.38 17.91
CA LEU A 41 -22.79 -36.88 18.19
C LEU A 41 -22.74 -35.49 18.81
N ALA A 42 -23.76 -34.71 18.44
CA ALA A 42 -24.21 -33.51 19.10
C ALA A 42 -24.42 -33.70 20.61
N GLN A 43 -24.01 -32.71 21.39
CA GLN A 43 -24.62 -32.39 22.68
C GLN A 43 -24.82 -30.88 22.76
N SER A 44 -26.09 -30.46 22.65
CA SER A 44 -26.56 -29.14 23.02
C SER A 44 -26.92 -29.13 24.50
N PRO A 45 -26.38 -28.22 25.33
CA PRO A 45 -26.97 -27.91 26.62
C PRO A 45 -28.08 -26.84 26.51
N PRO A 46 -29.07 -26.86 27.43
CA PRO A 46 -30.29 -26.06 27.38
C PRO A 46 -30.09 -24.57 27.76
N PRO A 47 -31.01 -23.67 27.33
CA PRO A 47 -31.04 -22.28 27.76
C PRO A 47 -31.79 -22.14 29.09
N SER A 48 -31.22 -21.43 30.06
CA SER A 48 -31.91 -20.97 31.26
C SER A 48 -31.17 -19.76 31.84
N GLY A 49 -31.85 -18.63 31.94
CA GLY A 49 -31.34 -17.44 32.63
C GLY A 49 -31.92 -16.13 32.12
N GLU A 50 -33.21 -15.92 32.36
CA GLU A 50 -33.80 -14.57 32.45
C GLU A 50 -33.09 -13.79 33.56
N GLY A 51 -32.68 -12.56 33.24
CA GLY A 51 -32.10 -11.61 34.17
C GLY A 51 -32.27 -10.20 33.60
N ASP A 52 -33.39 -9.57 33.97
CA ASP A 52 -33.64 -8.16 33.77
C ASP A 52 -32.54 -7.31 34.44
N ALA A 53 -31.81 -6.51 33.67
CA ALA A 53 -31.10 -5.35 34.19
C ALA A 53 -30.76 -4.34 33.08
N ALA A 54 -31.51 -3.23 33.12
CA ALA A 54 -31.08 -1.86 32.83
C ALA A 54 -30.24 -1.59 31.57
N ALA A 55 -30.93 -0.99 30.60
CA ALA A 55 -30.36 -0.13 29.58
C ALA A 55 -29.31 0.83 30.16
N SER A 56 -28.10 0.78 29.60
CA SER A 56 -27.14 1.87 29.63
C SER A 56 -26.31 1.77 28.35
N ALA A 57 -26.69 2.56 27.34
CA ALA A 57 -25.90 2.73 26.14
C ALA A 57 -24.49 3.23 26.52
N PRO A 58 -23.41 2.62 26.01
CA PRO A 58 -22.08 3.18 26.19
C PRO A 58 -22.00 4.49 25.43
N GLN A 59 -22.07 5.61 26.14
CA GLN A 59 -21.71 6.90 25.57
C GLN A 59 -20.22 6.87 25.22
N PRO A 60 -19.83 7.17 23.96
CA PRO A 60 -18.43 7.39 23.63
C PRO A 60 -17.96 8.63 24.40
N LYS A 61 -17.12 8.43 25.41
CA LYS A 61 -16.40 9.49 26.10
C LYS A 61 -15.39 10.10 25.13
N PHE A 62 -15.81 11.11 24.38
CA PHE A 62 -14.87 12.02 23.73
C PHE A 62 -14.20 12.85 24.82
N ALA A 63 -12.90 12.63 25.02
CA ALA A 63 -12.08 13.53 25.83
C ALA A 63 -12.03 14.91 25.13
N PRO A 64 -12.15 16.02 25.88
CA PRO A 64 -12.15 17.35 25.30
C PRO A 64 -10.75 17.69 24.78
N LEU A 65 -10.70 18.13 23.52
CA LEU A 65 -9.58 18.81 22.90
C LEU A 65 -9.09 19.96 23.81
N LEU A 66 -7.92 19.78 24.41
CA LEU A 66 -7.20 20.83 25.13
C LEU A 66 -5.93 21.19 24.35
N GLY A 67 -6.00 22.38 23.73
CA GLY A 67 -4.90 23.32 23.50
C GLY A 67 -3.65 22.81 22.78
N PHE A 68 -3.60 22.97 21.46
CA PHE A 68 -2.36 22.84 20.68
C PHE A 68 -1.91 24.21 20.17
N VAL A 69 -0.76 24.67 20.69
CA VAL A 69 0.02 25.77 20.11
C VAL A 69 1.04 25.15 19.16
N VAL A 70 0.90 25.45 17.87
CA VAL A 70 1.70 24.89 16.77
C VAL A 70 2.96 25.74 16.53
N GLN A 71 4.15 25.13 16.56
CA GLN A 71 5.37 25.72 15.99
C GLN A 71 5.42 25.43 14.48
N GLN A 72 5.20 26.47 13.66
CA GLN A 72 5.06 26.42 12.19
C GLN A 72 6.38 26.33 11.38
N ILE A 73 7.51 25.94 11.95
CA ILE A 73 8.81 26.26 11.30
C ILE A 73 9.20 25.30 10.15
N GLY A 74 8.56 24.14 10.00
CA GLY A 74 8.86 23.18 8.91
C GLY A 74 8.09 23.36 7.59
N SER A 75 6.93 24.02 7.58
CA SER A 75 6.00 23.94 6.45
C SER A 75 6.39 24.80 5.22
N MET A 76 7.15 25.88 5.41
CA MET A 76 7.42 26.84 4.33
C MET A 76 8.48 26.36 3.33
N MET A 77 9.45 25.54 3.75
CA MET A 77 10.48 25.01 2.85
C MET A 77 9.93 23.88 1.97
N PHE A 78 9.02 23.05 2.48
CA PHE A 78 8.40 21.94 1.74
C PHE A 78 7.51 22.41 0.60
N GLN A 79 6.66 23.42 0.85
CA GLN A 79 5.81 23.98 -0.20
C GLN A 79 6.60 24.59 -1.35
N LYS A 80 7.84 25.04 -1.11
CA LYS A 80 8.67 25.66 -2.14
C LYS A 80 9.30 24.63 -3.08
N VAL A 81 9.59 23.42 -2.59
CA VAL A 81 10.17 22.32 -3.38
C VAL A 81 9.08 21.53 -4.11
N PHE A 82 7.93 21.28 -3.47
CA PHE A 82 6.80 20.55 -4.05
C PHE A 82 5.68 21.51 -4.50
N LYS A 83 6.06 22.52 -5.28
CA LYS A 83 5.22 23.68 -5.66
C LYS A 83 4.00 23.35 -6.54
N ASN A 84 3.82 22.09 -6.93
CA ASN A 84 2.73 21.64 -7.78
C ASN A 84 1.71 20.88 -6.94
N GLU A 85 0.52 21.46 -6.80
CA GLU A 85 -0.74 20.79 -6.44
C GLU A 85 -0.59 19.62 -5.45
N ILE A 86 -0.51 19.95 -4.16
CA ILE A 86 -1.21 19.10 -3.19
C ILE A 86 -2.69 19.26 -3.56
N ASP A 87 -3.17 18.41 -4.47
CA ASP A 87 -4.58 18.34 -4.83
C ASP A 87 -5.38 18.34 -3.53
N GLY A 88 -6.39 19.20 -3.45
CA GLY A 88 -7.10 19.53 -2.20
C GLY A 88 -7.63 18.32 -1.42
N ILE A 89 -7.69 17.17 -2.07
CA ILE A 89 -7.99 15.84 -1.54
C ILE A 89 -7.04 15.42 -0.38
N PHE A 90 -5.75 15.78 -0.43
CA PHE A 90 -4.76 15.41 0.61
C PHE A 90 -4.38 16.54 1.56
N LYS A 91 -4.92 17.74 1.35
CA LYS A 91 -4.81 18.83 2.33
C LYS A 91 -5.23 18.40 3.75
N PRO A 92 -6.32 17.61 3.94
CA PRO A 92 -6.68 17.11 5.26
C PRO A 92 -5.60 16.23 5.91
N LEU A 93 -4.84 15.46 5.14
CA LEU A 93 -3.72 14.67 5.67
C LEU A 93 -2.61 15.57 6.18
N VAL A 94 -2.27 16.61 5.42
CA VAL A 94 -1.26 17.59 5.81
C VAL A 94 -1.71 18.29 7.10
N ASP A 95 -2.95 18.77 7.14
CA ASP A 95 -3.53 19.44 8.30
C ASP A 95 -3.62 18.49 9.53
N MET A 96 -4.00 17.22 9.32
CA MET A 96 -4.08 16.21 10.39
C MET A 96 -2.69 15.81 10.90
N SER A 97 -1.70 15.68 10.02
CA SER A 97 -0.32 15.37 10.40
C SER A 97 0.28 16.46 11.30
N GLN A 98 -0.05 17.73 11.03
CA GLN A 98 0.38 18.86 11.85
C GLN A 98 -0.23 18.81 13.26
N ASN A 99 -1.45 18.27 13.39
CA ASN A 99 -2.13 18.11 14.68
C ASN A 99 -1.62 16.87 15.45
N LEU A 100 -1.19 15.82 14.76
CA LEU A 100 -0.68 14.58 15.39
C LEU A 100 0.77 14.69 15.89
N ILE A 101 1.51 15.69 15.44
CA ILE A 101 2.85 16.04 15.96
C ILE A 101 2.76 16.63 17.40
N GLY A 102 1.56 16.88 17.91
CA GLY A 102 1.31 17.35 19.26
C GLY A 102 1.39 16.28 20.34
N VAL A 103 2.54 16.20 21.01
CA VAL A 103 2.74 15.88 22.45
C VAL A 103 1.84 14.77 23.02
N GLY A 104 2.33 13.53 23.02
CA GLY A 104 1.85 12.53 23.98
C GLY A 104 2.22 12.94 25.41
N PRO A 105 1.42 12.62 26.44
CA PRO A 105 1.73 12.99 27.82
C PRO A 105 3.02 12.29 28.27
N GLU A 106 4.12 13.03 28.34
CA GLU A 106 5.39 12.57 28.89
C GLU A 106 5.30 12.45 30.42
N ALA A 107 5.48 11.23 30.91
CA ALA A 107 6.12 10.99 32.20
C ALA A 107 7.56 10.52 31.93
N GLY A 108 8.45 11.44 31.56
CA GLY A 108 9.87 11.13 31.39
C GLY A 108 10.67 12.33 30.89
N ASN A 109 11.64 12.80 31.67
CA ASN A 109 12.51 13.96 31.41
C ASN A 109 13.55 13.73 30.29
N GLY A 110 13.18 13.09 29.18
CA GLY A 110 14.00 13.07 27.96
C GLY A 110 13.84 14.38 27.19
N PRO A 111 14.81 14.80 26.36
CA PRO A 111 14.48 15.77 25.31
C PRO A 111 13.37 15.14 24.48
N ALA A 112 12.25 15.87 24.30
CA ALA A 112 11.06 15.42 23.60
C ALA A 112 11.43 14.86 22.22
N ASN A 113 11.69 13.56 22.16
CA ASN A 113 11.97 12.85 20.93
C ASN A 113 10.62 12.74 20.24
N GLU A 114 10.33 13.72 19.39
CA GLU A 114 9.11 13.82 18.62
C GLU A 114 8.82 12.47 17.95
N ARG A 115 7.79 11.80 18.44
CA ARG A 115 7.41 10.47 17.98
C ARG A 115 6.93 10.57 16.54
N LEU A 116 7.58 9.86 15.63
CA LEU A 116 7.10 9.76 14.26
C LEU A 116 5.85 8.89 14.22
N VAL A 117 4.75 9.44 13.73
CA VAL A 117 3.49 8.73 13.51
C VAL A 117 3.23 8.68 12.01
N PRO A 118 3.52 7.57 11.31
CA PRO A 118 3.24 7.46 9.89
C PRO A 118 1.73 7.53 9.68
N THR A 119 1.33 8.43 8.79
CA THR A 119 -0.04 8.63 8.34
C THR A 119 -0.03 8.61 6.82
N ILE A 120 -0.87 7.77 6.25
CA ILE A 120 -0.97 7.58 4.81
C ILE A 120 -2.39 7.90 4.35
N GLY A 121 -2.49 8.36 3.10
CA GLY A 121 -3.74 8.52 2.40
C GLY A 121 -3.63 7.87 1.02
N TYR A 122 -4.71 7.26 0.52
CA TYR A 122 -4.73 6.78 -0.85
C TYR A 122 -6.09 6.92 -1.52
N SER A 123 -6.07 7.05 -2.85
CA SER A 123 -7.21 6.91 -3.73
C SER A 123 -6.83 6.07 -4.96
N ILE A 124 -7.82 5.57 -5.71
CA ILE A 124 -7.59 4.86 -6.97
C ILE A 124 -8.04 5.74 -8.12
N ASP A 125 -7.15 6.00 -9.06
CA ASP A 125 -7.44 6.70 -10.30
C ASP A 125 -7.54 5.68 -11.45
N GLN A 126 -8.68 5.62 -12.11
CA GLN A 126 -8.82 4.93 -13.39
C GLN A 126 -8.18 5.79 -14.48
N LEU A 127 -7.40 5.15 -15.33
CA LEU A 127 -6.57 5.77 -16.35
C LEU A 127 -7.03 5.37 -17.74
N ASP A 128 -6.80 6.25 -18.70
CA ASP A 128 -6.88 5.88 -20.10
C ASP A 128 -5.73 4.92 -20.45
N PRO A 129 -5.98 3.76 -21.07
CA PRO A 129 -4.96 2.74 -21.28
C PRO A 129 -3.88 3.12 -22.31
N LYS A 130 -4.05 4.23 -23.06
CA LYS A 130 -3.11 4.67 -24.09
C LYS A 130 -2.29 5.87 -23.66
N SER A 131 -2.95 6.88 -23.08
CA SER A 131 -2.34 8.14 -22.64
C SER A 131 -1.91 8.10 -21.17
N PHE A 132 -2.50 7.20 -20.37
CA PHE A 132 -2.36 7.16 -18.92
C PHE A 132 -2.83 8.43 -18.20
N ASP A 133 -3.67 9.23 -18.86
CA ASP A 133 -4.37 10.36 -18.25
C ASP A 133 -5.46 9.85 -17.30
N VAL A 134 -5.72 10.61 -16.24
CA VAL A 134 -6.76 10.25 -15.25
C VAL A 134 -8.13 10.46 -15.87
N LEU A 135 -8.91 9.38 -15.99
CA LEU A 135 -10.30 9.43 -16.44
C LEU A 135 -11.24 9.79 -15.28
N ARG A 136 -11.04 9.13 -14.13
CA ARG A 136 -11.82 9.37 -12.91
C ARG A 136 -11.14 8.76 -11.70
N THR A 137 -11.44 9.31 -10.52
CA THR A 137 -11.11 8.68 -9.23
C THR A 137 -12.27 7.78 -8.79
N SER A 138 -11.97 6.51 -8.51
CA SER A 138 -12.94 5.52 -8.06
C SER A 138 -13.38 5.79 -6.63
N SER A 139 -14.66 5.53 -6.35
CA SER A 139 -15.16 5.47 -4.97
C SER A 139 -14.66 4.20 -4.27
N LEU A 140 -14.22 4.36 -3.03
CA LEU A 140 -13.80 3.35 -2.06
C LEU A 140 -14.94 3.07 -1.07
N ASN A 141 -16.07 2.58 -1.56
CA ASN A 141 -17.18 2.20 -0.68
C ASN A 141 -16.72 1.06 0.22
N GLU A 142 -16.70 1.28 1.54
CA GLU A 142 -16.15 0.33 2.52
C GLU A 142 -14.70 -0.11 2.16
N ALA A 143 -13.88 0.83 1.69
CA ALA A 143 -12.50 0.60 1.24
C ALA A 143 -12.35 -0.33 0.01
N THR A 144 -13.44 -0.55 -0.74
CA THR A 144 -13.43 -1.35 -1.97
C THR A 144 -13.74 -0.49 -3.20
N ALA A 145 -12.87 -0.53 -4.20
CA ALA A 145 -13.12 0.09 -5.51
C ALA A 145 -13.68 -0.93 -6.50
N SER A 146 -14.54 -0.52 -7.43
CA SER A 146 -15.00 -1.40 -8.52
C SER A 146 -14.38 -0.98 -9.85
N LEU A 147 -13.73 -1.93 -10.53
CA LEU A 147 -13.05 -1.74 -11.81
C LEU A 147 -13.34 -2.93 -12.75
N LYS A 148 -13.35 -2.68 -14.06
CA LYS A 148 -13.65 -3.70 -15.09
C LYS A 148 -12.39 -4.37 -15.61
N THR A 149 -12.51 -5.60 -16.11
CA THR A 149 -11.40 -6.25 -16.84
C THR A 149 -10.92 -5.36 -17.97
N GLY A 150 -9.60 -5.17 -18.06
CA GLY A 150 -8.97 -4.32 -19.06
C GLY A 150 -8.80 -2.87 -18.63
N ASP A 151 -9.45 -2.42 -17.55
CA ASP A 151 -9.19 -1.12 -16.95
C ASP A 151 -7.72 -1.02 -16.52
N VAL A 152 -7.17 0.17 -16.69
CA VAL A 152 -5.85 0.55 -16.20
C VAL A 152 -6.05 1.53 -15.06
N PHE A 153 -5.33 1.37 -13.96
CA PHE A 153 -5.45 2.25 -12.80
C PHE A 153 -4.09 2.60 -12.20
N ALA A 154 -4.04 3.67 -11.42
CA ALA A 154 -2.93 3.99 -10.54
C ALA A 154 -3.45 4.27 -9.12
N ILE A 155 -2.58 4.12 -8.14
CA ILE A 155 -2.82 4.51 -6.77
C ILE A 155 -2.24 5.89 -6.57
N ARG A 156 -3.08 6.85 -6.20
CA ARG A 156 -2.61 8.14 -5.72
C ARG A 156 -2.34 8.01 -4.24
N TYR A 157 -1.10 8.25 -3.82
CA TYR A 157 -0.60 7.95 -2.49
C TYR A 157 -0.03 9.21 -1.85
N ALA A 158 -0.44 9.47 -0.61
CA ALA A 158 0.05 10.55 0.22
C ALA A 158 0.57 9.99 1.54
N THR A 159 1.58 10.65 2.09
CA THR A 159 2.21 10.29 3.36
C THR A 159 2.76 11.55 4.02
N ASN A 160 2.87 11.54 5.35
CA ASN A 160 3.57 12.59 6.09
C ASN A 160 5.07 12.30 6.28
N LEU A 161 5.54 11.10 5.93
CA LEU A 161 6.95 10.71 6.02
C LEU A 161 7.48 10.27 4.66
N PRO A 162 8.76 10.54 4.33
CA PRO A 162 9.37 9.95 3.16
C PRO A 162 9.57 8.44 3.35
N GLY A 163 9.63 7.69 2.24
CA GLY A 163 9.98 6.28 2.33
C GLY A 163 9.82 5.50 1.05
N GLN A 164 9.70 4.18 1.20
CA GLN A 164 9.44 3.25 0.11
C GLN A 164 8.13 2.51 0.33
N VAL A 165 7.36 2.35 -0.75
CA VAL A 165 6.13 1.56 -0.79
C VAL A 165 6.33 0.40 -1.77
N ARG A 166 6.18 -0.85 -1.30
CA ARG A 166 6.05 -2.03 -2.17
C ARG A 166 4.58 -2.37 -2.36
N LEU A 167 4.20 -2.70 -3.59
CA LEU A 167 2.85 -3.13 -3.92
C LEU A 167 2.87 -4.62 -4.31
N GLU A 168 1.90 -5.37 -3.79
CA GLU A 168 1.61 -6.72 -4.23
C GLU A 168 0.14 -6.84 -4.57
N ASN A 169 -0.20 -7.47 -5.69
CA ASN A 169 -1.56 -7.86 -6.00
C ASN A 169 -1.79 -9.31 -5.62
N ILE A 170 -2.86 -9.59 -4.88
CA ILE A 170 -3.37 -10.93 -4.64
C ILE A 170 -4.63 -11.08 -5.48
N ASP A 171 -4.55 -11.90 -6.51
CA ASP A 171 -5.67 -12.13 -7.43
C ASP A 171 -6.79 -12.96 -6.78
N PRO A 172 -7.95 -13.14 -7.44
CA PRO A 172 -9.05 -13.90 -6.86
C PRO A 172 -8.75 -15.40 -6.67
N ALA A 173 -7.70 -15.93 -7.32
CA ALA A 173 -7.20 -17.28 -7.11
C ALA A 173 -6.16 -17.37 -5.99
N GLY A 174 -5.82 -16.25 -5.34
CA GLY A 174 -4.83 -16.17 -4.29
C GLY A 174 -3.38 -16.09 -4.78
N GLN A 175 -3.14 -15.90 -6.08
CA GLN A 175 -1.77 -15.73 -6.60
C GLN A 175 -1.25 -14.33 -6.30
N ILE A 176 -0.01 -14.27 -5.83
CA ILE A 176 0.66 -13.02 -5.48
C ILE A 176 1.52 -12.56 -6.66
N ASN A 177 1.26 -11.36 -7.13
CA ASN A 177 2.02 -10.68 -8.18
C ASN A 177 2.72 -9.45 -7.58
N ASP A 178 4.05 -9.37 -7.74
CA ASP A 178 4.81 -8.18 -7.34
C ASP A 178 4.59 -7.06 -8.35
N LEU A 179 4.06 -5.92 -7.88
CA LEU A 179 3.81 -4.75 -8.72
C LEU A 179 4.97 -3.76 -8.69
N GLY A 180 5.95 -3.95 -7.81
CA GLY A 180 7.15 -3.13 -7.72
C GLY A 180 7.27 -2.32 -6.43
N VAL A 181 8.31 -1.48 -6.39
CA VAL A 181 8.67 -0.64 -5.25
C VAL A 181 8.84 0.79 -5.72
N TYR A 182 8.24 1.72 -4.98
CA TYR A 182 8.17 3.13 -5.33
C TYR A 182 8.68 3.97 -4.18
N THR A 183 9.41 5.03 -4.52
CA THR A 183 9.81 6.04 -3.54
C THR A 183 8.67 7.04 -3.41
N VAL A 184 8.32 7.37 -2.18
CA VAL A 184 7.26 8.34 -1.88
C VAL A 184 7.80 9.49 -1.05
N PHE A 185 7.29 10.68 -1.34
CA PHE A 185 7.70 11.92 -0.72
C PHE A 185 6.56 12.54 0.08
N PRO A 186 6.86 13.13 1.25
CA PRO A 186 5.85 13.78 2.05
C PRO A 186 5.39 15.08 1.39
N GLY A 187 4.10 15.38 1.51
CA GLY A 187 3.51 16.59 0.92
C GLY A 187 3.52 16.61 -0.62
N ALA A 188 3.82 15.47 -1.27
CA ALA A 188 3.70 15.31 -2.71
C ALA A 188 2.53 14.37 -3.04
N THR A 189 1.89 14.59 -4.17
CA THR A 189 0.91 13.66 -4.73
C THR A 189 1.68 12.53 -5.44
N ASN A 190 1.95 11.43 -4.74
CA ASN A 190 2.71 10.31 -5.31
C ASN A 190 1.77 9.44 -6.14
N ARG A 191 1.87 9.50 -7.47
CA ARG A 191 1.17 8.57 -8.36
C ARG A 191 1.98 7.28 -8.50
N ILE A 192 1.35 6.14 -8.21
CA ILE A 192 1.98 4.82 -8.20
C ILE A 192 1.19 3.86 -9.13
N PRO A 193 1.76 3.39 -10.25
CA PRO A 193 3.03 3.79 -10.85
C PRO A 193 2.99 5.22 -11.41
N SER A 194 4.15 5.86 -11.57
CA SER A 194 4.24 7.28 -11.97
C SER A 194 4.09 7.50 -13.48
N ASP A 195 4.57 6.56 -14.29
CA ASP A 195 4.74 6.66 -15.75
C ASP A 195 3.89 5.66 -16.55
N HIS A 196 3.19 4.76 -15.86
CA HIS A 196 2.28 3.77 -16.43
C HIS A 196 1.13 3.50 -15.46
N GLY A 197 0.30 2.52 -15.77
CA GLY A 197 -0.75 2.05 -14.87
C GLY A 197 -0.73 0.54 -14.68
N ILE A 198 -1.45 0.08 -13.67
CA ILE A 198 -1.71 -1.31 -13.36
C ILE A 198 -2.93 -1.74 -14.16
N LYS A 199 -2.79 -2.73 -15.03
CA LYS A 199 -3.90 -3.25 -15.84
C LYS A 199 -4.56 -4.43 -15.14
N LEU A 200 -5.86 -4.38 -14.96
CA LEU A 200 -6.65 -5.52 -14.50
C LEU A 200 -6.81 -6.54 -15.62
N VAL A 201 -6.37 -7.76 -15.36
CA VAL A 201 -6.40 -8.89 -16.30
C VAL A 201 -6.83 -10.15 -15.56
N GLY A 202 -7.19 -11.20 -16.30
CA GLY A 202 -7.54 -12.49 -15.70
C GLY A 202 -9.00 -12.60 -15.29
N GLN A 203 -9.27 -13.38 -14.24
CA GLN A 203 -10.62 -13.69 -13.81
C GLN A 203 -11.18 -12.57 -12.90
N PRO A 204 -12.43 -12.14 -13.12
CA PRO A 204 -13.13 -11.25 -12.19
C PRO A 204 -13.25 -11.85 -10.78
N GLY A 205 -13.26 -10.99 -9.77
CA GLY A 205 -13.35 -11.37 -8.37
C GLY A 205 -12.84 -10.24 -7.47
N VAL A 206 -12.57 -10.58 -6.21
CA VAL A 206 -11.95 -9.63 -5.28
C VAL A 206 -10.43 -9.76 -5.40
N GLU A 207 -9.79 -8.65 -5.76
CA GLU A 207 -8.34 -8.49 -5.74
C GLU A 207 -7.93 -7.69 -4.50
N VAL A 208 -6.79 -8.05 -3.91
CA VAL A 208 -6.24 -7.34 -2.76
C VAL A 208 -4.88 -6.78 -3.12
N ILE A 209 -4.78 -5.45 -3.18
CA ILE A 209 -3.50 -4.76 -3.28
C ILE A 209 -2.94 -4.55 -1.87
N ARG A 210 -1.88 -5.26 -1.52
CA ARG A 210 -1.14 -5.02 -0.28
C ARG A 210 -0.07 -3.97 -0.50
N LEU A 211 -0.08 -2.95 0.34
CA LEU A 211 0.93 -1.89 0.34
C LEU A 211 1.78 -2.03 1.60
N TYR A 212 3.08 -2.17 1.41
CA TYR A 212 4.06 -2.20 2.50
C TYR A 212 4.85 -0.90 2.48
N PHE A 213 4.62 -0.03 3.47
CA PHE A 213 5.29 1.25 3.57
C PHE A 213 6.36 1.22 4.66
N PHE A 214 7.59 1.54 4.27
CA PHE A 214 8.74 1.67 5.15
C PHE A 214 9.22 3.13 5.16
N PRO A 215 8.97 3.87 6.25
CA PRO A 215 9.50 5.21 6.42
C PRO A 215 11.04 5.19 6.41
N CYS A 216 11.64 5.87 5.45
CA CYS A 216 13.08 5.96 5.28
C CYS A 216 13.44 7.22 4.47
N VAL A 217 14.67 7.71 4.61
CA VAL A 217 15.17 8.84 3.82
C VAL A 217 15.74 8.33 2.49
N PRO A 218 15.17 8.75 1.34
CA PRO A 218 15.70 8.41 0.02
C PRO A 218 17.10 9.00 -0.18
N GLY A 219 17.96 8.28 -0.89
CA GLY A 219 19.26 8.81 -1.32
C GLY A 219 19.11 9.67 -2.58
N GLY A 220 20.06 10.59 -2.79
CA GLY A 220 20.14 11.41 -4.00
C GLY A 220 20.62 12.82 -3.71
N PRO A 221 21.17 13.52 -4.73
CA PRO A 221 21.66 14.90 -4.57
C PRO A 221 20.54 15.88 -4.21
N ASP A 222 19.32 15.65 -4.71
CA ASP A 222 18.17 16.53 -4.48
C ASP A 222 17.44 16.27 -3.15
N MET A 223 17.95 15.36 -2.32
CA MET A 223 17.29 14.91 -1.08
C MET A 223 17.83 15.58 0.19
N GLU A 224 18.65 16.63 0.05
CA GLU A 224 19.31 17.28 1.19
C GLU A 224 18.30 17.87 2.19
N ALA A 225 17.16 18.40 1.71
CA ALA A 225 16.08 18.90 2.57
C ALA A 225 15.48 17.79 3.44
N LEU A 226 15.14 16.64 2.84
CA LEU A 226 14.60 15.49 3.57
C LEU A 226 15.64 14.90 4.52
N LYS A 227 16.91 14.89 4.13
CA LYS A 227 18.01 14.40 4.97
C LYS A 227 18.22 15.31 6.17
N SER A 228 18.14 16.63 6.00
CA SER A 228 18.23 17.60 7.10
C SER A 228 17.10 17.43 8.10
N GLU A 229 15.86 17.22 7.62
CA GLU A 229 14.69 17.11 8.49
C GLU A 229 14.53 15.71 9.14
N PHE A 230 14.77 14.64 8.38
CA PHE A 230 14.46 13.27 8.81
C PHE A 230 15.69 12.40 9.04
N GLY A 231 16.89 12.81 8.64
CA GLY A 231 18.09 11.95 8.63
C GLY A 231 18.50 11.39 10.00
N ASN A 232 18.19 12.10 11.08
CA ASN A 232 18.44 11.63 12.46
C ASN A 232 17.32 10.75 13.02
N ARG A 233 16.15 10.72 12.36
CA ARG A 233 14.90 10.10 12.84
C ARG A 233 14.53 8.84 12.06
N LEU A 234 14.81 8.83 10.76
CA LEU A 234 14.51 7.75 9.83
C LEU A 234 15.80 7.10 9.28
N PRO A 235 15.80 5.78 9.03
CA PRO A 235 16.92 5.11 8.39
C PRO A 235 17.03 5.54 6.91
N ALA A 236 18.19 5.32 6.30
CA ALA A 236 18.32 5.46 4.85
C ALA A 236 17.56 4.35 4.11
N CYS A 237 16.94 4.65 2.97
CA CYS A 237 16.25 3.64 2.16
C CYS A 237 17.22 2.63 1.54
N GLY A 238 18.48 3.01 1.30
CA GLY A 238 19.45 2.23 0.54
C GLY A 238 19.32 2.41 -0.97
N ALA A 239 20.14 1.69 -1.74
CA ALA A 239 20.02 1.62 -3.20
C ALA A 239 19.03 0.51 -3.57
N GLY A 240 17.95 0.85 -4.30
CA GLY A 240 16.92 -0.11 -4.70
C GLY A 240 15.92 -0.44 -3.59
N GLN A 241 15.37 -1.65 -3.59
CA GLN A 241 14.39 -2.10 -2.59
C GLN A 241 15.03 -2.30 -1.22
N ASN A 242 14.49 -1.65 -0.20
CA ASN A 242 14.93 -1.88 1.17
C ASN A 242 14.66 -3.33 1.61
N PRO A 243 15.64 -4.04 2.21
CA PRO A 243 15.49 -5.45 2.59
C PRO A 243 14.36 -5.68 3.60
N ARG A 244 14.00 -4.68 4.41
CA ARG A 244 12.88 -4.81 5.37
C ARG A 244 11.54 -4.91 4.66
N VAL A 245 11.35 -4.16 3.58
CA VAL A 245 10.12 -4.22 2.77
C VAL A 245 9.98 -5.59 2.12
N ALA A 246 11.08 -6.12 1.56
CA ALA A 246 11.09 -7.47 0.99
C ALA A 246 10.85 -8.57 2.06
N ALA A 247 11.43 -8.40 3.26
CA ALA A 247 11.21 -9.31 4.38
C ALA A 247 9.75 -9.27 4.89
N ALA A 248 9.13 -8.09 4.92
CA ALA A 248 7.73 -7.91 5.30
C ALA A 248 6.78 -8.61 4.34
N ALA A 249 6.99 -8.43 3.04
CA ALA A 249 6.24 -9.13 1.99
C ALA A 249 6.31 -10.66 2.10
N LYS A 250 7.47 -11.18 2.51
CA LYS A 250 7.68 -12.62 2.77
C LYS A 250 7.15 -13.10 4.13
N GLY A 251 6.58 -12.21 4.95
CA GLY A 251 6.13 -12.53 6.30
C GLY A 251 7.26 -12.81 7.30
N VAL A 252 8.51 -12.48 6.96
CA VAL A 252 9.68 -12.71 7.83
C VAL A 252 9.73 -11.69 8.97
N ILE A 253 9.29 -10.45 8.72
CA ILE A 253 9.12 -9.44 9.76
C ILE A 253 7.64 -9.13 9.94
N LYS A 254 7.23 -8.94 11.20
CA LYS A 254 5.88 -8.51 11.53
C LYS A 254 5.66 -7.08 11.04
N THR A 255 4.57 -6.86 10.31
CA THR A 255 4.16 -5.52 9.89
C THR A 255 3.25 -4.90 10.94
N ARG A 256 3.26 -3.56 10.99
CA ARG A 256 2.29 -2.78 11.76
C ARG A 256 1.09 -2.47 10.89
N SER A 257 -0.08 -2.95 11.27
CA SER A 257 -1.31 -2.58 10.59
C SER A 257 -1.65 -1.13 10.91
N LEU A 258 -1.95 -0.35 9.88
CA LEU A 258 -2.42 1.01 10.06
C LEU A 258 -3.90 0.98 10.49
N GLN A 259 -4.27 1.84 11.42
CA GLN A 259 -5.65 2.03 11.85
C GLN A 259 -6.33 3.04 10.92
N ASN A 260 -7.54 2.71 10.47
CA ASN A 260 -8.32 3.63 9.64
C ASN A 260 -8.68 4.88 10.44
N LEU A 261 -8.44 6.03 9.83
CA LEU A 261 -8.81 7.33 10.36
C LEU A 261 -10.19 7.73 9.80
N SER A 262 -10.75 8.82 10.32
CA SER A 262 -11.98 9.38 9.77
C SER A 262 -11.75 9.80 8.31
N GLN A 263 -12.60 9.33 7.41
CA GLN A 263 -12.51 9.66 5.98
C GLN A 263 -13.29 10.93 5.67
N PRO A 264 -12.74 11.89 4.91
CA PRO A 264 -13.45 13.10 4.53
C PRO A 264 -14.51 12.85 3.46
N ASP A 265 -14.30 11.84 2.61
CA ASP A 265 -15.24 11.41 1.57
C ASP A 265 -15.08 9.90 1.28
N ASN A 266 -15.84 9.39 0.31
CA ASN A 266 -15.80 7.99 -0.10
C ASN A 266 -14.79 7.70 -1.22
N LYS A 267 -13.87 8.60 -1.57
CA LYS A 267 -12.87 8.42 -2.63
C LYS A 267 -11.46 8.26 -2.08
N VAL A 268 -11.28 8.62 -0.81
CA VAL A 268 -9.98 8.58 -0.14
C VAL A 268 -10.06 7.70 1.09
N SER A 269 -8.97 6.98 1.35
CA SER A 269 -8.76 6.24 2.59
C SER A 269 -7.52 6.74 3.29
N PHE A 270 -7.66 7.12 4.55
CA PHE A 270 -6.63 7.55 5.48
C PHE A 270 -6.41 6.51 6.57
N SER A 271 -5.15 6.24 6.88
CA SER A 271 -4.77 5.34 7.96
C SER A 271 -3.49 5.82 8.66
N GLY A 272 -3.33 5.53 9.95
CA GLY A 272 -2.13 5.88 10.71
C GLY A 272 -1.72 4.81 11.73
N ALA A 273 -0.47 4.83 12.18
CA ALA A 273 0.01 3.95 13.26
C ALA A 273 0.56 4.75 14.44
N SER A 274 -0.24 4.86 15.49
CA SER A 274 0.15 5.52 16.75
C SER A 274 1.21 4.76 17.53
N ASP A 275 1.37 3.45 17.28
CA ASP A 275 2.35 2.58 17.96
C ASP A 275 3.65 2.38 17.16
N TYR A 276 3.89 3.18 16.11
CA TYR A 276 5.07 3.03 15.25
C TYR A 276 6.39 3.15 16.01
N GLU A 277 7.32 2.24 15.70
CA GLU A 277 8.71 2.28 16.13
C GLU A 277 9.65 2.47 14.94
N ARG A 278 10.86 3.00 15.20
CA ARG A 278 11.88 3.15 14.17
C ARG A 278 12.18 1.78 13.56
N ASN A 279 12.19 1.75 12.22
CA ASN A 279 12.38 0.56 11.39
C ASN A 279 11.14 -0.34 11.23
N ASP A 280 9.98 0.02 11.77
CA ASP A 280 8.76 -0.73 11.47
C ASP A 280 8.39 -0.59 9.98
N VAL A 281 7.84 -1.67 9.43
CA VAL A 281 7.16 -1.65 8.14
C VAL A 281 5.67 -1.65 8.42
N THR A 282 4.97 -0.65 7.90
CA THR A 282 3.52 -0.58 7.99
C THR A 282 2.88 -1.31 6.81
N SER A 283 1.70 -1.89 7.03
CA SER A 283 0.92 -2.53 5.97
C SER A 283 -0.50 -1.99 5.93
N THR A 284 -1.01 -1.83 4.72
CA THR A 284 -2.42 -1.59 4.44
C THR A 284 -2.88 -2.46 3.28
N ALA A 285 -4.17 -2.75 3.24
CA ALA A 285 -4.79 -3.54 2.19
C ALA A 285 -5.87 -2.69 1.51
N LEU A 286 -5.76 -2.59 0.20
CA LEU A 286 -6.74 -1.98 -0.68
C LEU A 286 -7.48 -3.09 -1.41
N MET A 287 -8.81 -3.05 -1.41
CA MET A 287 -9.63 -4.05 -2.09
C MET A 287 -10.15 -3.51 -3.41
N ILE A 288 -10.07 -4.33 -4.46
CA ILE A 288 -10.62 -4.03 -5.78
C ILE A 288 -11.61 -5.12 -6.14
N GLN A 289 -12.87 -4.76 -6.30
CA GLN A 289 -13.88 -5.59 -6.94
C GLN A 289 -13.69 -5.52 -8.46
N HIS A 290 -12.95 -6.49 -8.99
CA HIS A 290 -12.76 -6.71 -10.42
C HIS A 290 -14.03 -7.35 -11.00
N VAL A 291 -14.68 -6.68 -11.95
CA VAL A 291 -15.91 -7.14 -12.60
C VAL A 291 -15.71 -7.34 -14.11
N LYS A 292 -16.59 -8.13 -14.74
CA LYS A 292 -16.56 -8.34 -16.19
C LYS A 292 -16.86 -7.03 -16.94
N PRO A 293 -16.30 -6.84 -18.15
CA PRO A 293 -16.81 -5.82 -19.05
C PRO A 293 -18.24 -6.19 -19.47
N GLU A 294 -19.09 -5.17 -19.58
CA GLU A 294 -20.47 -5.31 -20.06
C GLU A 294 -20.52 -5.54 -21.57
#